data_AF-A0A535DXI7-F1
#
_entry.id   AF-A0A535DXI7-F1
#
_cell.length_a   1.000
_cell.length_b   1.000
_cell.length_c   1.000
_cell.angle_alpha   90.00
_cell.angle_beta   90.00
_cell.angle_gamma   90.00
#
_symmetry.space_group_name_H-M   'P 1'
#
loop_
_entity.id
_entity.type
_entity.pdbx_description
1 polymer ?
#
loop_
_entity_poly.entity_id
_entity_poly.type
_entity_poly.pdbx_seq_one_letter_code
_entity_poly.pdbx_strand_id
1 'polypeptide(L)'
;MTAVTRTATWHAGEDDLSDAIARFTNVYATVVVDQLRAVPDATLRSLAEAIAATVARDRSTIYVFGNGGSHAISRHLEHELRSSFTDSCGVRVNCGIDYHSGQHGAVSAGFDAVFETVLRAERATPADLVIFISGSGDSDNLLSAAGHCRRLGIPTISLAGFDGGRITARRLTDLPVVIPVHDQQMSEDVIQALLRVAVECARRCHAGVATGLAGHRDEYATSLAASFERLQAHAPALDRLSRDVCRAFIGERSVFLLAPEGGPLSISAEHTAHNFNWDAVFEVRRPPSRRIHSTPTTCDYSGIGNDRLVPGIVSCQQLAAACPGDLLLLYAREPGAPAIRNTAMAAGAAGMTVYQLAGDRGGSPVPERDTICLGSADPGLLGDVGQATGHVLGRVIRLRLKQRLDGDAMAISEPVGYLVEGDLAQRRLIDVIRTL
;
A
#
# COMPACT_ATOMS: atom_id res chain seq x y z
N MET A 1 19.41 -35.86 -3.79
CA MET A 1 20.35 -34.73 -3.57
C MET A 1 21.30 -34.61 -4.76
N THR A 2 20.82 -34.01 -5.85
CA THR A 2 21.67 -33.46 -6.90
C THR A 2 21.38 -31.97 -6.90
N ALA A 3 22.27 -31.22 -6.27
CA ALA A 3 22.26 -29.76 -6.30
C ALA A 3 22.45 -29.33 -7.75
N VAL A 4 21.37 -28.90 -8.40
CA VAL A 4 21.47 -28.17 -9.66
C VAL A 4 21.90 -26.76 -9.32
N THR A 5 23.21 -26.56 -9.20
CA THR A 5 23.86 -25.27 -9.34
C THR A 5 23.68 -24.81 -10.79
N ARG A 6 22.48 -24.34 -11.12
CA ARG A 6 22.27 -23.48 -12.30
C ARG A 6 22.82 -22.12 -11.92
N THR A 7 24.06 -21.85 -12.30
CA THR A 7 24.65 -20.52 -12.27
C THR A 7 23.77 -19.57 -13.07
N ALA A 8 23.01 -18.75 -12.35
CA ALA A 8 22.07 -17.77 -12.88
C ALA A 8 22.81 -16.62 -13.57
N THR A 9 23.22 -16.83 -14.82
CA THR A 9 23.74 -15.75 -15.67
C THR A 9 22.60 -15.22 -16.54
N TRP A 10 22.23 -13.96 -16.30
CA TRP A 10 21.26 -13.22 -17.12
C TRP A 10 22.00 -12.71 -18.36
N HIS A 11 21.56 -13.06 -19.57
CA HIS A 11 22.19 -12.59 -20.82
C HIS A 11 21.70 -11.18 -21.15
N ALA A 12 22.60 -10.31 -21.60
CA ALA A 12 22.24 -8.95 -21.98
C ALA A 12 21.37 -8.95 -23.25
N GLY A 13 20.17 -8.37 -23.18
CA GLY A 13 19.29 -8.09 -24.33
C GLY A 13 17.84 -8.62 -24.22
N GLU A 14 17.60 -9.73 -23.54
CA GLU A 14 16.25 -10.34 -23.38
C GLU A 14 15.53 -9.90 -22.08
N ASP A 15 16.17 -9.04 -21.28
CA ASP A 15 15.83 -8.80 -19.87
C ASP A 15 15.52 -7.35 -19.51
N ASP A 16 15.58 -6.43 -20.49
CA ASP A 16 15.26 -5.03 -20.27
C ASP A 16 13.76 -4.81 -20.40
N LEU A 17 13.11 -4.57 -19.27
CA LEU A 17 11.70 -4.26 -19.17
C LEU A 17 11.46 -2.75 -19.00
N SER A 18 12.47 -1.89 -19.08
CA SER A 18 12.35 -0.45 -18.81
C SER A 18 11.23 0.20 -19.64
N ASP A 19 11.15 -0.10 -20.92
CA ASP A 19 10.13 0.45 -21.83
C ASP A 19 8.73 -0.12 -21.51
N ALA A 20 8.62 -1.40 -21.17
CA ALA A 20 7.36 -2.01 -20.72
C ALA A 20 6.89 -1.44 -19.38
N ILE A 21 7.80 -1.23 -18.43
CA ILE A 21 7.56 -0.59 -17.14
C ILE A 21 7.07 0.83 -17.35
N ALA A 22 7.75 1.62 -18.20
CA ALA A 22 7.35 3.00 -18.47
C ALA A 22 5.93 3.08 -19.04
N ARG A 23 5.60 2.24 -20.03
CA ARG A 23 4.23 2.17 -20.57
C ARG A 23 3.21 1.72 -19.53
N PHE A 24 3.54 0.70 -18.74
CA PHE A 24 2.64 0.21 -17.71
C PHE A 24 2.38 1.27 -16.63
N THR A 25 3.42 1.95 -16.14
CA THR A 25 3.29 3.07 -15.20
C THR A 25 2.41 4.18 -15.78
N ASN A 26 2.52 4.48 -17.07
CA ASN A 26 1.63 5.46 -17.71
C ASN A 26 0.16 5.00 -17.71
N VAL A 27 -0.11 3.74 -18.08
CA VAL A 27 -1.48 3.18 -18.00
C VAL A 27 -2.01 3.21 -16.57
N TYR A 28 -1.18 2.81 -15.60
CA TYR A 28 -1.50 2.84 -14.18
C TYR A 28 -1.89 4.25 -13.72
N ALA A 29 -1.06 5.23 -14.07
CA ALA A 29 -1.28 6.64 -13.75
C ALA A 29 -2.57 7.17 -14.35
N THR A 30 -2.82 6.90 -15.64
CA THR A 30 -4.07 7.30 -16.32
C THR A 30 -5.29 6.73 -15.59
N VAL A 31 -5.30 5.43 -15.29
CA VAL A 31 -6.43 4.80 -14.58
C VAL A 31 -6.63 5.44 -13.21
N VAL A 32 -5.58 5.55 -12.40
CA VAL A 32 -5.72 6.07 -11.03
C VAL A 32 -6.16 7.54 -11.02
N VAL A 33 -5.54 8.39 -11.84
CA VAL A 33 -5.81 9.83 -11.87
C VAL A 33 -7.19 10.12 -12.47
N ASP A 34 -7.56 9.46 -13.57
CA ASP A 34 -8.85 9.70 -14.22
C ASP A 34 -10.00 9.17 -13.36
N GLN A 35 -9.83 8.02 -12.71
CA GLN A 35 -10.86 7.47 -11.83
C GLN A 35 -11.02 8.29 -10.55
N LEU A 36 -9.93 8.81 -9.99
CA LEU A 36 -10.00 9.78 -8.90
C LEU A 36 -10.82 11.01 -9.33
N ARG A 37 -10.53 11.60 -10.49
CA ARG A 37 -11.27 12.76 -11.03
C ARG A 37 -12.74 12.45 -11.34
N ALA A 38 -13.03 11.22 -11.75
CA ALA A 38 -14.37 10.77 -12.09
C ALA A 38 -15.28 10.57 -10.86
N VAL A 39 -14.73 10.53 -9.64
CA VAL A 39 -15.54 10.42 -8.42
C VAL A 39 -16.49 11.62 -8.31
N PRO A 40 -17.81 11.40 -8.22
CA PRO A 40 -18.77 12.50 -8.18
C PRO A 40 -18.56 13.43 -6.99
N ASP A 41 -18.69 14.74 -7.20
CA ASP A 41 -18.55 15.76 -6.15
C ASP A 41 -19.49 15.52 -4.97
N ALA A 42 -20.71 15.02 -5.24
CA ALA A 42 -21.66 14.65 -4.20
C ALA A 42 -21.15 13.50 -3.32
N THR A 43 -20.47 12.52 -3.90
CA THR A 43 -19.86 11.40 -3.15
C THR A 43 -18.71 11.89 -2.29
N LEU A 44 -17.80 12.68 -2.86
CA LEU A 44 -16.69 13.28 -2.10
C LEU A 44 -17.20 14.17 -0.96
N ARG A 45 -18.25 14.97 -1.22
CA ARG A 45 -18.91 15.78 -0.20
C ARG A 45 -19.45 14.92 0.94
N SER A 46 -20.23 13.89 0.63
CA SER A 46 -20.81 13.02 1.66
C SER A 46 -19.75 12.29 2.49
N LEU A 47 -18.65 11.85 1.86
CA LEU A 47 -17.49 11.29 2.58
C LEU A 47 -16.89 12.31 3.55
N ALA A 48 -16.56 13.51 3.06
CA ALA A 48 -15.95 14.56 3.86
C ALA A 48 -16.86 15.03 5.00
N GLU A 49 -18.15 15.19 4.74
CA GLU A 49 -19.15 15.57 5.75
C GLU A 49 -19.31 14.49 6.83
N ALA A 50 -19.35 13.20 6.46
CA ALA A 50 -19.45 12.11 7.42
C ALA A 50 -18.21 12.05 8.34
N ILE A 51 -17.01 12.23 7.79
CA ILE A 51 -15.77 12.30 8.57
C ILE A 51 -15.79 13.53 9.47
N ALA A 52 -16.03 14.73 8.93
CA ALA A 52 -16.02 15.99 9.69
C ALA A 52 -17.06 16.00 10.82
N ALA A 53 -18.27 15.50 10.55
CA ALA A 53 -19.33 15.39 11.54
C ALA A 53 -18.96 14.42 12.66
N THR A 54 -18.27 13.32 12.35
CA THR A 54 -17.81 12.37 13.38
C THR A 54 -16.70 12.97 14.22
N VAL A 55 -15.72 13.64 13.59
CA VAL A 55 -14.62 14.33 14.28
C VAL A 55 -15.14 15.44 15.22
N ALA A 56 -16.22 16.13 14.85
CA ALA A 56 -16.81 17.18 15.67
C ALA A 56 -17.59 16.69 16.90
N ARG A 57 -17.89 15.37 16.99
CA ARG A 57 -18.64 14.80 18.12
C ARG A 57 -17.72 14.50 19.29
N ASP A 58 -18.18 14.80 20.50
CA ASP A 58 -17.49 14.37 21.70
C ASP A 58 -17.55 12.83 21.84
N ARG A 59 -16.41 12.25 22.24
CA ARG A 59 -16.25 10.80 22.49
C ARG A 59 -16.65 9.89 21.31
N SER A 60 -16.58 10.35 20.07
CA SER A 60 -16.71 9.48 18.89
C SER A 60 -15.41 8.74 18.58
N THR A 61 -15.52 7.72 17.74
CA THR A 61 -14.44 6.91 17.19
C THR A 61 -14.71 6.67 15.70
N ILE A 62 -13.68 6.77 14.88
CA ILE A 62 -13.71 6.27 13.50
C ILE A 62 -13.03 4.91 13.50
N TYR A 63 -13.79 3.86 13.23
CA TYR A 63 -13.27 2.51 13.01
C TYR A 63 -13.02 2.32 11.52
N VAL A 64 -11.86 1.77 11.15
CA VAL A 64 -11.52 1.50 9.74
C VAL A 64 -11.11 0.05 9.58
N PHE A 65 -11.87 -0.71 8.79
CA PHE A 65 -11.68 -2.14 8.65
C PHE A 65 -11.40 -2.53 7.21
N GLY A 66 -10.32 -3.28 7.01
CA GLY A 66 -9.91 -3.82 5.72
C GLY A 66 -8.98 -5.02 5.94
N ASN A 67 -8.89 -5.91 4.94
CA ASN A 67 -8.03 -7.08 4.96
C ASN A 67 -6.84 -6.90 4.01
N GLY A 68 -5.68 -7.47 4.34
CA GLY A 68 -4.52 -7.48 3.43
C GLY A 68 -4.13 -6.08 2.96
N GLY A 69 -4.08 -5.85 1.64
CA GLY A 69 -3.78 -4.54 1.08
C GLY A 69 -4.73 -3.43 1.51
N SER A 70 -6.02 -3.75 1.66
CA SER A 70 -7.01 -2.81 2.22
C SER A 70 -6.72 -2.41 3.67
N HIS A 71 -5.98 -3.22 4.44
CA HIS A 71 -5.53 -2.83 5.79
C HIS A 71 -4.41 -1.77 5.74
N ALA A 72 -3.53 -1.81 4.73
CA ALA A 72 -2.55 -0.74 4.53
C ALA A 72 -3.25 0.60 4.27
N ILE A 73 -4.31 0.60 3.45
CA ILE A 73 -5.15 1.79 3.24
C ILE A 73 -5.80 2.24 4.55
N SER A 74 -6.30 1.31 5.38
CA SER A 74 -6.83 1.66 6.71
C SER A 74 -5.79 2.38 7.57
N ARG A 75 -4.52 1.93 7.55
CA ARG A 75 -3.42 2.58 8.27
C ARG A 75 -3.04 3.93 7.67
N HIS A 76 -3.04 4.06 6.34
CA HIS A 76 -2.86 5.35 5.67
C HIS A 76 -3.96 6.34 6.10
N LEU A 77 -5.23 5.93 6.09
CA LEU A 77 -6.34 6.75 6.57
C LEU A 77 -6.19 7.10 8.06
N GLU A 78 -5.73 6.16 8.89
CA GLU A 78 -5.43 6.44 10.29
C GLU A 78 -4.44 7.58 10.44
N HIS A 79 -3.33 7.50 9.71
CA HIS A 79 -2.28 8.49 9.72
C HIS A 79 -2.81 9.86 9.29
N GLU A 80 -3.54 9.91 8.17
CA GLU A 80 -4.12 11.16 7.65
C GLU A 80 -5.10 11.79 8.63
N LEU A 81 -5.99 11.00 9.24
CA LEU A 81 -6.94 11.50 10.24
C LEU A 81 -6.21 12.05 11.48
N ARG A 82 -5.20 11.33 11.99
CA ARG A 82 -4.46 11.76 13.18
C ARG A 82 -3.59 12.99 12.91
N SER A 83 -3.00 13.11 11.73
CA SER A 83 -2.15 14.25 11.36
C SER A 83 -2.95 15.49 10.96
N SER A 84 -4.16 15.32 10.42
CA SER A 84 -5.01 16.42 9.95
C SER A 84 -5.78 17.12 11.06
N PHE A 85 -6.05 16.43 12.18
CA PHE A 85 -6.97 16.88 13.22
C PHE A 85 -6.29 17.07 14.59
N THR A 86 -4.99 17.41 14.61
CA THR A 86 -4.18 17.54 15.84
C THR A 86 -4.73 18.54 16.86
N ASP A 87 -5.42 19.58 16.40
CA ASP A 87 -5.91 20.69 17.25
C ASP A 87 -7.34 20.48 17.75
N SER A 88 -8.02 19.43 17.28
CA SER A 88 -9.35 19.05 17.75
C SER A 88 -9.26 18.13 18.97
N CYS A 89 -10.35 17.95 19.72
CA CYS A 89 -10.42 17.04 20.88
C CYS A 89 -10.23 15.57 20.47
N GLY A 90 -9.00 15.21 20.11
CA GLY A 90 -8.48 13.88 19.80
C GLY A 90 -9.45 12.95 19.07
N VAL A 91 -9.45 12.97 17.73
CA VAL A 91 -10.11 11.92 16.96
C VAL A 91 -9.60 10.56 17.40
N ARG A 92 -10.47 9.74 17.98
CA ARG A 92 -10.14 8.34 18.23
C ARG A 92 -10.29 7.61 16.91
N VAL A 93 -9.19 7.09 16.39
CA VAL A 93 -9.21 6.22 15.22
C VAL A 93 -8.79 4.83 15.67
N ASN A 94 -9.50 3.81 15.19
CA ASN A 94 -9.15 2.41 15.41
C ASN A 94 -9.18 1.68 14.06
N CYS A 95 -7.99 1.38 13.52
CA CYS A 95 -7.84 0.70 12.24
C CYS A 95 -7.56 -0.79 12.35
N GLY A 96 -7.70 -1.36 13.56
CA GLY A 96 -7.05 -2.60 13.90
C GLY A 96 -7.92 -3.56 14.70
N ILE A 97 -7.91 -4.78 14.19
CA ILE A 97 -7.77 -5.97 15.00
C ILE A 97 -6.26 -6.09 15.29
N ASP A 98 -5.84 -6.07 16.56
CA ASP A 98 -4.42 -6.38 16.86
C ASP A 98 -4.12 -7.81 16.37
N TYR A 99 -2.95 -8.06 15.79
CA TYR A 99 -2.60 -9.36 15.21
C TYR A 99 -2.83 -10.53 16.20
N HIS A 100 -2.61 -10.30 17.49
CA HIS A 100 -2.85 -11.26 18.56
C HIS A 100 -4.35 -11.44 18.88
N SER A 101 -5.10 -10.36 19.06
CA SER A 101 -6.56 -10.41 19.28
C SER A 101 -7.33 -10.89 18.05
N GLY A 102 -6.80 -10.68 16.85
CA GLY A 102 -7.37 -11.15 15.59
C GLY A 102 -7.22 -12.62 15.33
N GLN A 103 -6.02 -13.14 15.57
CA GLN A 103 -5.80 -14.58 15.53
C GLN A 103 -6.62 -15.27 16.61
N HIS A 104 -6.67 -14.73 17.83
CA HIS A 104 -7.50 -15.29 18.89
C HIS A 104 -9.00 -15.20 18.59
N GLY A 105 -9.46 -14.06 18.08
CA GLY A 105 -10.85 -13.85 17.64
C GLY A 105 -11.24 -14.77 16.48
N ALA A 106 -10.34 -14.96 15.52
CA ALA A 106 -10.56 -15.88 14.39
C ALA A 106 -10.65 -17.34 14.84
N VAL A 107 -9.83 -17.75 15.82
CA VAL A 107 -9.88 -19.10 16.39
C VAL A 107 -11.10 -19.32 17.28
N SER A 108 -11.55 -18.30 18.01
CA SER A 108 -12.66 -18.41 18.98
C SER A 108 -14.05 -18.20 18.38
N ALA A 109 -14.20 -17.27 17.43
CA ALA A 109 -15.48 -16.87 16.84
C ALA A 109 -15.55 -17.07 15.32
N GLY A 110 -14.47 -17.51 14.69
CA GLY A 110 -14.32 -17.56 13.24
C GLY A 110 -13.79 -16.23 12.67
N PHE A 111 -12.99 -16.32 11.59
CA PHE A 111 -12.45 -15.13 10.94
C PHE A 111 -13.56 -14.21 10.40
N ASP A 112 -14.72 -14.76 10.04
CA ASP A 112 -15.88 -14.01 9.56
C ASP A 112 -16.54 -13.11 10.61
N ALA A 113 -16.21 -13.26 11.90
CA ALA A 113 -16.78 -12.44 12.98
C ALA A 113 -15.75 -11.48 13.60
N VAL A 114 -14.52 -11.41 13.07
CA VAL A 114 -13.40 -10.77 13.75
C VAL A 114 -13.58 -9.25 13.91
N PHE A 115 -14.08 -8.55 12.89
CA PHE A 115 -14.37 -7.11 12.98
C PHE A 115 -15.62 -6.81 13.83
N GLU A 116 -16.64 -7.68 13.76
CA GLU A 116 -17.79 -7.57 14.66
C GLU A 116 -17.38 -7.72 16.12
N THR A 117 -16.43 -8.61 16.41
CA THR A 117 -15.88 -8.81 17.75
C THR A 117 -15.19 -7.56 18.28
N VAL A 118 -14.41 -6.87 17.43
CA VAL A 118 -13.78 -5.58 17.79
C VAL A 118 -14.84 -4.53 18.11
N LEU A 119 -15.84 -4.36 17.25
CA LEU A 119 -16.92 -3.38 17.49
C LEU A 119 -17.65 -3.63 18.81
N ARG A 120 -17.90 -4.90 19.14
CA ARG A 120 -18.53 -5.30 20.42
C ARG A 120 -17.62 -5.04 21.62
N ALA A 121 -16.33 -5.39 21.51
CA ALA A 121 -15.35 -5.20 22.58
C ALA A 121 -15.15 -3.72 22.90
N GLU A 122 -15.07 -2.88 21.87
CA GLU A 122 -14.89 -1.44 21.95
C GLU A 122 -16.20 -0.69 22.26
N ARG A 123 -17.33 -1.40 22.30
CA ARG A 123 -18.68 -0.87 22.57
C ARG A 123 -19.05 0.26 21.60
N ALA A 124 -18.85 0.03 20.31
CA ALA A 124 -19.20 0.98 19.26
C ALA A 124 -20.68 1.38 19.34
N THR A 125 -20.95 2.66 19.10
CA THR A 125 -22.21 3.36 19.32
C THR A 125 -22.64 4.14 18.07
N PRO A 126 -23.89 4.62 17.98
CA PRO A 126 -24.33 5.50 16.89
C PRO A 126 -23.61 6.86 16.81
N ALA A 127 -22.78 7.23 17.79
CA ALA A 127 -21.93 8.42 17.71
C ALA A 127 -20.65 8.18 16.90
N ASP A 128 -20.28 6.92 16.72
CA ASP A 128 -19.09 6.47 15.98
C ASP A 128 -19.35 6.38 14.47
N LEU A 129 -18.30 6.13 13.70
CA LEU A 129 -18.35 5.88 12.27
C LEU A 129 -17.54 4.63 11.94
N VAL A 130 -18.07 3.75 11.09
CA VAL A 130 -17.31 2.57 10.62
C VAL A 130 -17.10 2.66 9.11
N ILE A 131 -15.84 2.61 8.69
CA ILE A 131 -15.41 2.67 7.30
C ILE A 131 -14.87 1.29 6.90
N PHE A 132 -15.53 0.65 5.94
CA PHE A 132 -15.11 -0.64 5.39
C PHE A 132 -14.35 -0.42 4.08
N ILE A 133 -13.14 -0.97 3.98
CA ILE A 133 -12.32 -0.95 2.78
C ILE A 133 -12.19 -2.39 2.28
N SER A 134 -12.69 -2.65 1.06
CA SER A 134 -12.67 -3.98 0.47
C SER A 134 -12.51 -3.89 -1.03
N GLY A 135 -11.33 -4.21 -1.54
CA GLY A 135 -11.09 -4.26 -2.99
C GLY A 135 -12.21 -5.00 -3.75
N SER A 136 -12.63 -6.17 -3.28
CA SER A 136 -13.70 -6.98 -3.91
C SER A 136 -15.13 -6.65 -3.46
N GLY A 137 -15.32 -5.97 -2.33
CA GLY A 137 -16.64 -5.78 -1.69
C GLY A 137 -17.24 -7.07 -1.11
N ASP A 138 -16.46 -8.14 -0.98
CA ASP A 138 -16.96 -9.50 -0.76
C ASP A 138 -16.42 -10.20 0.49
N SER A 139 -15.59 -9.57 1.32
CA SER A 139 -15.05 -10.23 2.51
C SER A 139 -16.15 -10.52 3.54
N ASP A 140 -16.38 -11.80 3.87
CA ASP A 140 -17.45 -12.20 4.82
C ASP A 140 -17.31 -11.53 6.19
N ASN A 141 -16.06 -11.31 6.64
CA ASN A 141 -15.79 -10.60 7.88
C ASN A 141 -16.24 -9.13 7.89
N LEU A 142 -16.13 -8.43 6.76
CA LEU A 142 -16.63 -7.06 6.61
C LEU A 142 -18.16 -7.07 6.45
N LEU A 143 -18.73 -8.05 5.73
CA LEU A 143 -20.18 -8.19 5.60
C LEU A 143 -20.86 -8.43 6.96
N SER A 144 -20.28 -9.27 7.82
CA SER A 144 -20.81 -9.51 9.17
C SER A 144 -20.79 -8.24 10.01
N ALA A 145 -19.66 -7.52 10.02
CA ALA A 145 -19.51 -6.27 10.76
C ALA A 145 -20.44 -5.16 10.23
N ALA A 146 -20.60 -5.02 8.91
CA ALA A 146 -21.55 -4.07 8.32
C ALA A 146 -23.00 -4.40 8.73
N GLY A 147 -23.37 -5.68 8.70
CA GLY A 147 -24.65 -6.15 9.20
C GLY A 147 -24.86 -5.85 10.69
N HIS A 148 -23.80 -5.96 11.50
CA HIS A 148 -23.82 -5.58 12.92
C HIS A 148 -24.06 -4.09 13.13
N CYS A 149 -23.31 -3.23 12.41
CA CYS A 149 -23.49 -1.78 12.45
C CYS A 149 -24.91 -1.37 12.10
N ARG A 150 -25.47 -1.95 11.03
CA ARG A 150 -26.85 -1.71 10.60
C ARG A 150 -27.89 -2.05 11.67
N ARG A 151 -27.71 -3.17 12.39
CA ARG A 151 -28.61 -3.56 13.49
C ARG A 151 -28.57 -2.57 14.66
N LEU A 152 -27.42 -1.94 14.89
CA LEU A 152 -27.21 -1.00 15.99
C LEU A 152 -27.41 0.47 15.61
N GLY A 153 -27.64 0.76 14.33
CA GLY A 153 -27.76 2.14 13.84
C GLY A 153 -26.43 2.91 13.86
N ILE A 154 -25.30 2.21 13.76
CA ILE A 154 -23.98 2.82 13.66
C ILE A 154 -23.78 3.28 12.21
N PRO A 155 -23.47 4.56 11.95
CA PRO A 155 -23.18 5.07 10.61
C PRO A 155 -22.03 4.33 9.92
N THR A 156 -22.19 4.06 8.63
CA THR A 156 -21.24 3.26 7.85
C THR A 156 -20.92 3.83 6.47
N ILE A 157 -19.66 3.66 6.08
CA ILE A 157 -19.16 3.92 4.72
C ILE A 157 -18.53 2.62 4.22
N SER A 158 -18.71 2.29 2.94
CA SER A 158 -17.90 1.24 2.30
C SER A 158 -17.21 1.77 1.05
N LEU A 159 -15.93 1.47 0.89
CA LEU A 159 -15.15 1.73 -0.31
C LEU A 159 -14.77 0.39 -0.94
N ALA A 160 -15.16 0.19 -2.18
CA ALA A 160 -14.92 -1.05 -2.91
C ALA A 160 -14.55 -0.81 -4.37
N GLY A 161 -13.75 -1.72 -4.93
CA GLY A 161 -13.41 -1.76 -6.34
C GLY A 161 -14.41 -2.56 -7.18
N PHE A 162 -14.05 -2.81 -8.43
CA PHE A 162 -14.82 -3.62 -9.38
C PHE A 162 -16.29 -3.17 -9.50
N ASP A 163 -17.25 -4.00 -9.09
CA ASP A 163 -18.69 -3.72 -9.09
C ASP A 163 -19.25 -3.47 -7.67
N GLY A 164 -18.36 -3.33 -6.68
CA GLY A 164 -18.72 -3.08 -5.29
C GLY A 164 -19.15 -4.32 -4.50
N GLY A 165 -19.21 -5.51 -5.12
CA GLY A 165 -19.44 -6.79 -4.45
C GLY A 165 -20.72 -6.89 -3.60
N ARG A 166 -20.76 -7.88 -2.71
CA ARG A 166 -21.90 -8.15 -1.83
C ARG A 166 -22.20 -7.01 -0.86
N ILE A 167 -21.21 -6.24 -0.41
CA ILE A 167 -21.43 -5.15 0.55
C ILE A 167 -22.35 -4.07 -0.05
N THR A 168 -22.13 -3.74 -1.33
CA THR A 168 -22.95 -2.81 -2.09
C THR A 168 -24.26 -3.45 -2.54
N ALA A 169 -24.21 -4.65 -3.14
CA ALA A 169 -25.39 -5.32 -3.68
C ALA A 169 -26.46 -5.60 -2.60
N ARG A 170 -26.04 -5.89 -1.37
CA ARG A 170 -26.93 -6.11 -0.21
C ARG A 170 -27.32 -4.84 0.53
N ARG A 171 -26.81 -3.66 0.12
CA ARG A 171 -27.05 -2.35 0.77
C ARG A 171 -26.76 -2.39 2.27
N LEU A 172 -25.60 -2.92 2.64
CA LEU A 172 -25.24 -3.09 4.05
C LEU A 172 -24.73 -1.79 4.70
N THR A 173 -24.32 -0.82 3.90
CA THR A 173 -23.75 0.45 4.35
C THR A 173 -24.60 1.66 3.95
N ASP A 174 -24.47 2.75 4.69
CA ASP A 174 -25.22 3.99 4.46
C ASP A 174 -24.68 4.78 3.27
N LEU A 175 -23.35 4.79 3.12
CA LEU A 175 -22.66 5.42 1.99
C LEU A 175 -21.74 4.41 1.27
N PRO A 176 -22.26 3.71 0.25
CA PRO A 176 -21.43 2.89 -0.62
C PRO A 176 -20.72 3.73 -1.67
N VAL A 177 -19.40 3.58 -1.76
CA VAL A 177 -18.51 4.21 -2.74
C VAL A 177 -17.88 3.09 -3.56
N VAL A 178 -18.25 3.02 -4.84
CA VAL A 178 -17.72 2.01 -5.76
C VAL A 178 -16.78 2.70 -6.74
N ILE A 179 -15.55 2.22 -6.80
CA ILE A 179 -14.54 2.60 -7.79
C ILE A 179 -14.61 1.55 -8.91
N PRO A 180 -15.08 1.90 -10.12
CA PRO A 180 -15.31 0.95 -11.21
C PRO A 180 -14.00 0.56 -11.92
N VAL A 181 -12.98 0.21 -11.14
CA VAL A 181 -11.69 -0.28 -11.61
C VAL A 181 -11.63 -1.78 -11.39
N HIS A 182 -11.48 -2.53 -12.47
CA HIS A 182 -11.43 -3.99 -12.46
C HIS A 182 -10.01 -4.53 -12.29
N ASP A 183 -9.26 -3.89 -11.39
CA ASP A 183 -7.88 -4.18 -11.06
C ASP A 183 -7.70 -3.88 -9.57
N GLN A 184 -7.20 -4.86 -8.80
CA GLN A 184 -7.22 -4.75 -7.35
C GLN A 184 -6.30 -3.63 -6.87
N GLN A 185 -5.06 -3.61 -7.35
CA GLN A 185 -4.05 -2.65 -6.92
C GLN A 185 -4.38 -1.22 -7.37
N MET A 186 -4.82 -1.03 -8.63
CA MET A 186 -5.22 0.30 -9.11
C MET A 186 -6.47 0.79 -8.36
N SER A 187 -7.42 -0.09 -8.05
CA SER A 187 -8.59 0.28 -7.24
C SER A 187 -8.18 0.66 -5.82
N GLU A 188 -7.23 -0.05 -5.21
CA GLU A 188 -6.68 0.27 -3.88
C GLU A 188 -6.09 1.69 -3.87
N ASP A 189 -5.29 2.04 -4.87
CA ASP A 189 -4.65 3.36 -4.95
C ASP A 189 -5.64 4.50 -5.24
N VAL A 190 -6.70 4.27 -6.03
CA VAL A 190 -7.79 5.24 -6.18
C VAL A 190 -8.53 5.46 -4.86
N ILE A 191 -8.83 4.39 -4.12
CA ILE A 191 -9.51 4.46 -2.83
C ILE A 191 -8.66 5.25 -1.83
N GLN A 192 -7.37 4.97 -1.75
CA GLN A 192 -6.44 5.67 -0.88
C GLN A 192 -6.36 7.17 -1.21
N ALA A 193 -6.17 7.50 -2.48
CA ALA A 193 -6.13 8.88 -2.95
C ALA A 193 -7.45 9.63 -2.67
N LEU A 194 -8.60 8.97 -2.88
CA LEU A 194 -9.91 9.53 -2.58
C LEU A 194 -10.08 9.83 -1.09
N LEU A 195 -9.70 8.88 -0.22
CA LEU A 195 -9.79 9.04 1.22
C LEU A 195 -8.94 10.20 1.71
N ARG A 196 -7.74 10.37 1.17
CA ARG A 196 -6.87 11.51 1.47
C ARG A 196 -7.51 12.84 1.10
N VAL A 197 -8.04 12.95 -0.13
CA VAL A 197 -8.77 14.17 -0.56
C VAL A 197 -9.99 14.41 0.36
N ALA A 198 -10.72 13.35 0.72
CA ALA A 198 -11.87 13.45 1.61
C ALA A 198 -11.48 13.93 3.02
N VAL A 199 -10.35 13.49 3.58
CA VAL A 199 -9.83 13.94 4.88
C VAL A 199 -9.44 15.41 4.84
N GLU A 200 -8.72 15.86 3.81
CA GLU A 200 -8.37 17.28 3.67
C GLU A 200 -9.63 18.14 3.51
N CYS A 201 -10.60 17.68 2.73
CA CYS A 201 -11.90 18.33 2.61
C CYS A 201 -12.64 18.37 3.96
N ALA A 202 -12.65 17.27 4.71
CA ALA A 202 -13.25 17.19 6.04
C ALA A 202 -12.58 18.15 7.02
N ARG A 203 -11.24 18.26 6.99
CA ARG A 203 -10.46 19.18 7.81
C ARG A 203 -10.83 20.63 7.56
N ARG A 204 -10.97 21.02 6.29
CA ARG A 204 -11.40 22.37 5.89
C ARG A 204 -12.84 22.66 6.30
N CYS A 205 -13.75 21.71 6.08
CA CYS A 205 -15.13 21.82 6.54
C CYS A 205 -15.20 22.00 8.07
N HIS A 206 -14.41 21.21 8.83
CA HIS A 206 -14.32 21.32 10.28
C HIS A 206 -13.78 22.68 10.74
N ALA A 207 -12.81 23.24 10.02
CA ALA A 207 -12.26 24.57 10.27
C ALA A 207 -13.18 25.73 9.82
N GLY A 208 -14.38 25.45 9.29
CA GLY A 208 -15.33 26.47 8.82
C GLY A 208 -14.91 27.17 7.52
N VAL A 209 -13.99 26.58 6.75
CA VAL A 209 -13.53 27.11 5.46
C VAL A 209 -14.42 26.59 4.34
N ALA A 210 -14.97 27.49 3.51
CA ALA A 210 -15.75 27.09 2.34
C ALA A 210 -14.90 26.23 1.40
N THR A 211 -15.35 25.01 1.11
CA THR A 211 -14.57 24.03 0.36
C THR A 211 -14.90 24.03 -1.12
N GLY A 212 -13.91 24.34 -1.95
CA GLY A 212 -13.90 23.97 -3.36
C GLY A 212 -13.51 22.50 -3.51
N LEU A 213 -14.43 21.58 -3.18
CA LEU A 213 -14.16 20.13 -3.16
C LEU A 213 -13.56 19.62 -4.49
N ALA A 214 -14.16 20.02 -5.61
CA ALA A 214 -13.66 19.68 -6.94
C ALA A 214 -12.26 20.25 -7.20
N GLY A 215 -12.02 21.50 -6.78
CA GLY A 215 -10.71 22.16 -6.92
C GLY A 215 -9.61 21.40 -6.19
N HIS A 216 -9.85 20.97 -4.94
CA HIS A 216 -8.86 20.20 -4.18
C HIS A 216 -8.61 18.80 -4.74
N ARG A 217 -9.67 18.12 -5.21
CA ARG A 217 -9.51 16.84 -5.91
C ARG A 217 -8.65 17.02 -7.16
N ASP A 218 -8.90 18.06 -7.96
CA ASP A 218 -8.22 18.28 -9.23
C ASP A 218 -6.76 18.75 -9.03
N GLU A 219 -6.51 19.58 -8.02
CA GLU A 219 -5.16 19.95 -7.54
C GLU A 219 -4.37 18.69 -7.12
N TYR A 220 -4.96 17.86 -6.26
CA TYR A 220 -4.32 16.64 -5.79
C TYR A 220 -4.05 15.65 -6.93
N ALA A 221 -5.04 15.42 -7.80
CA ALA A 221 -4.91 14.57 -8.98
C ALA A 221 -3.79 15.05 -9.92
N THR A 222 -3.57 16.36 -10.02
CA THR A 222 -2.49 16.94 -10.82
C THR A 222 -1.12 16.69 -10.19
N SER A 223 -0.99 16.85 -8.86
CA SER A 223 0.24 16.50 -8.14
C SER A 223 0.54 15.00 -8.22
N LEU A 224 -0.49 14.17 -8.10
CA LEU A 224 -0.39 12.72 -8.24
C LEU A 224 0.10 12.32 -9.65
N ALA A 225 -0.48 12.91 -10.69
CA ALA A 225 -0.03 12.70 -12.07
C ALA A 225 1.46 13.08 -12.26
N ALA A 226 1.88 14.23 -11.73
CA ALA A 226 3.27 14.67 -11.82
C ALA A 226 4.26 13.72 -11.10
N SER A 227 3.87 13.14 -9.97
CA SER A 227 4.69 12.12 -9.29
C SER A 227 4.73 10.80 -10.07
N PHE A 228 3.63 10.41 -10.74
CA PHE A 228 3.64 9.25 -11.63
C PHE A 228 4.52 9.44 -12.88
N GLU A 229 4.54 10.63 -13.47
CA GLU A 229 5.45 10.96 -14.58
C GLU A 229 6.92 10.80 -14.15
N ARG A 230 7.25 11.22 -12.92
CA ARG A 230 8.61 10.99 -12.36
C ARG A 230 8.88 9.51 -12.15
N LEU A 231 7.94 8.75 -11.60
CA LEU A 231 8.07 7.31 -11.45
C LEU A 231 8.30 6.61 -12.80
N GLN A 232 7.58 7.03 -13.84
CA GLN A 232 7.76 6.55 -15.21
C GLN A 232 9.17 6.83 -15.73
N ALA A 233 9.71 8.04 -15.49
CA ALA A 233 11.09 8.38 -15.87
C ALA A 233 12.14 7.49 -15.18
N HIS A 234 11.82 6.94 -14.01
CA HIS A 234 12.66 5.99 -13.27
C HIS A 234 12.49 4.52 -13.69
N ALA A 235 11.82 4.22 -14.81
CA ALA A 235 11.66 2.85 -15.29
C ALA A 235 12.96 2.03 -15.40
N PRO A 236 14.12 2.59 -15.81
CA PRO A 236 15.40 1.85 -15.79
C PRO A 236 15.87 1.47 -14.38
N ALA A 237 15.57 2.27 -13.36
CA ALA A 237 15.88 1.94 -11.97
C ALA A 237 14.94 0.85 -11.44
N LEU A 238 13.64 0.92 -11.77
CA LEU A 238 12.66 -0.12 -11.45
C LEU A 238 12.99 -1.46 -12.14
N ASP A 239 13.47 -1.42 -13.38
CA ASP A 239 13.98 -2.58 -14.11
C ASP A 239 15.13 -3.26 -13.37
N ARG A 240 16.14 -2.50 -12.95
CA ARG A 240 17.27 -3.02 -12.17
C ARG A 240 16.86 -3.56 -10.81
N LEU A 241 16.08 -2.79 -10.06
CA LEU A 241 15.57 -3.18 -8.74
C LEU A 241 14.78 -4.48 -8.81
N SER A 242 13.81 -4.58 -9.74
CA SER A 242 13.01 -5.81 -9.91
C SER A 242 13.88 -7.02 -10.27
N ARG A 243 14.92 -6.83 -11.09
CA ARG A 243 15.87 -7.89 -11.45
C ARG A 243 16.67 -8.35 -10.22
N ASP A 244 17.17 -7.42 -9.42
CA ASP A 244 17.96 -7.75 -8.23
C ASP A 244 17.10 -8.36 -7.11
N VAL A 245 15.84 -7.94 -6.96
CA VAL A 245 14.88 -8.62 -6.07
C VAL A 245 14.61 -10.05 -6.54
N CYS A 246 14.42 -10.30 -7.84
CA CYS A 246 14.27 -11.66 -8.36
C CYS A 246 15.51 -12.52 -8.08
N ARG A 247 16.71 -11.95 -8.26
CA ARG A 247 17.98 -12.63 -7.93
C ARG A 247 18.08 -12.93 -6.44
N ALA A 248 17.67 -12.00 -5.58
CA ALA A 248 17.65 -12.19 -4.15
C ALA A 248 16.72 -13.35 -3.77
N PHE A 249 15.50 -13.39 -4.33
CA PHE A 249 14.57 -14.49 -4.07
C PHE A 249 15.11 -15.84 -4.55
N ILE A 250 15.61 -15.93 -5.78
CA ILE A 250 16.14 -17.18 -6.35
C ILE A 250 17.40 -17.64 -5.59
N GLY A 251 18.25 -16.70 -5.17
CA GLY A 251 19.48 -16.95 -4.44
C GLY A 251 19.32 -17.07 -2.92
N GLU A 252 18.08 -17.10 -2.42
CA GLU A 252 17.73 -17.13 -0.99
C GLU A 252 18.39 -16.02 -0.15
N ARG A 253 18.59 -14.85 -0.75
CA ARG A 253 19.07 -13.63 -0.08
C ARG A 253 17.91 -12.89 0.57
N SER A 254 18.27 -12.08 1.57
CA SER A 254 17.30 -11.25 2.27
C SER A 254 17.02 -9.96 1.50
N VAL A 255 15.76 -9.53 1.52
CA VAL A 255 15.31 -8.23 1.03
C VAL A 255 14.76 -7.43 2.21
N PHE A 256 15.40 -6.32 2.53
CA PHE A 256 15.01 -5.41 3.59
C PHE A 256 14.23 -4.24 3.00
N LEU A 257 13.08 -3.89 3.58
CA LEU A 257 12.34 -2.68 3.24
C LEU A 257 12.24 -1.83 4.51
N LEU A 258 13.00 -0.73 4.54
CA LEU A 258 13.14 0.10 5.73
C LEU A 258 12.70 1.53 5.43
N ALA A 259 12.00 2.14 6.39
CA ALA A 259 11.55 3.53 6.32
C ALA A 259 11.96 4.26 7.62
N PRO A 260 13.24 4.67 7.75
CA PRO A 260 13.79 5.19 9.00
C PRO A 260 13.10 6.43 9.56
N GLU A 261 12.34 7.17 8.74
CA GLU A 261 11.60 8.37 9.13
C GLU A 261 10.14 8.08 9.53
N GLY A 262 9.68 6.83 9.42
CA GLY A 262 8.28 6.46 9.68
C GLY A 262 7.28 7.09 8.70
N GLY A 263 6.11 7.45 9.21
CA GLY A 263 5.05 8.15 8.47
C GLY A 263 4.40 7.32 7.35
N PRO A 264 3.81 7.96 6.33
CA PRO A 264 3.12 7.24 5.25
C PRO A 264 4.02 6.26 4.50
N LEU A 265 5.28 6.62 4.27
CA LEU A 265 6.24 5.77 3.56
C LEU A 265 6.58 4.48 4.30
N SER A 266 6.48 4.43 5.64
CA SER A 266 6.66 3.18 6.37
C SER A 266 5.49 2.22 6.18
N ILE A 267 4.28 2.75 6.02
CA ILE A 267 3.09 1.96 5.68
C ILE A 267 3.22 1.45 4.24
N SER A 268 3.70 2.27 3.30
CA SER A 268 3.99 1.85 1.92
C SER A 268 5.07 0.77 1.84
N ALA A 269 6.10 0.84 2.69
CA ALA A 269 7.15 -0.17 2.77
C ALA A 269 6.60 -1.53 3.25
N GLU A 270 5.77 -1.51 4.30
CA GLU A 270 5.07 -2.71 4.81
C GLU A 270 4.17 -3.31 3.73
N HIS A 271 3.37 -2.48 3.05
CA HIS A 271 2.50 -2.94 1.97
C HIS A 271 3.29 -3.51 0.79
N THR A 272 4.42 -2.90 0.43
CA THR A 272 5.32 -3.44 -0.60
C THR A 272 5.85 -4.81 -0.19
N ALA A 273 6.18 -5.01 1.08
CA ALA A 273 6.60 -6.31 1.60
C ALA A 273 5.49 -7.37 1.56
N HIS A 274 4.24 -6.99 1.82
CA HIS A 274 3.08 -7.86 1.61
C HIS A 274 2.93 -8.25 0.13
N ASN A 275 3.04 -7.29 -0.78
CA ASN A 275 3.00 -7.54 -2.22
C ASN A 275 4.13 -8.47 -2.67
N PHE A 276 5.34 -8.31 -2.14
CA PHE A 276 6.45 -9.21 -2.47
C PHE A 276 6.23 -10.65 -1.97
N ASN A 277 5.47 -10.85 -0.89
CA ASN A 277 5.15 -12.17 -0.36
C ASN A 277 4.00 -12.87 -1.08
N TRP A 278 3.01 -12.11 -1.56
CA TRP A 278 1.78 -12.65 -2.15
C TRP A 278 1.69 -12.37 -3.64
N ASP A 279 1.65 -11.10 -4.01
CA ASP A 279 1.38 -10.64 -5.37
C ASP A 279 2.52 -10.98 -6.33
N ALA A 280 3.77 -10.69 -5.94
CA ALA A 280 4.94 -10.84 -6.80
C ALA A 280 5.24 -12.29 -7.21
N VAL A 281 4.65 -13.28 -6.54
CA VAL A 281 4.83 -14.71 -6.82
C VAL A 281 3.54 -15.41 -7.24
N PHE A 282 2.45 -14.66 -7.36
CA PHE A 282 1.15 -15.19 -7.74
C PHE A 282 1.23 -15.91 -9.10
N GLU A 283 0.66 -17.12 -9.15
CA GLU A 283 0.69 -18.02 -10.31
C GLU A 283 2.07 -18.39 -10.85
N VAL A 284 3.14 -18.19 -10.08
CA VAL A 284 4.45 -18.80 -10.40
C VAL A 284 4.39 -20.27 -9.97
N ARG A 285 4.70 -21.22 -10.85
CA ARG A 285 4.46 -22.66 -10.58
C ARG A 285 5.23 -23.19 -9.38
N ARG A 286 6.44 -22.68 -9.16
CA ARG A 286 7.34 -23.05 -8.07
C ARG A 286 8.01 -21.79 -7.52
N PRO A 287 7.29 -20.98 -6.73
CA PRO A 287 7.83 -19.72 -6.27
C PRO A 287 9.01 -19.96 -5.32
N PRO A 288 10.08 -19.16 -5.40
CA PRO A 288 11.23 -19.30 -4.51
C PRO A 288 10.84 -19.02 -3.06
N SER A 289 11.69 -19.42 -2.12
CA SER A 289 11.61 -18.94 -0.74
C SER A 289 12.07 -17.47 -0.69
N ARG A 290 11.28 -16.59 -0.06
CA ARG A 290 11.65 -15.18 0.12
C ARG A 290 11.99 -14.94 1.59
N ARG A 291 13.06 -14.19 1.86
CA ARG A 291 13.43 -13.72 3.19
C ARG A 291 13.23 -12.20 3.21
N ILE A 292 12.03 -11.76 3.54
CA ILE A 292 11.66 -10.34 3.48
C ILE A 292 11.61 -9.78 4.89
N HIS A 293 12.34 -8.70 5.12
CA HIS A 293 12.45 -8.01 6.41
C HIS A 293 11.75 -6.66 6.32
N SER A 294 10.47 -6.67 6.67
CA SER A 294 9.63 -5.50 6.82
C SER A 294 8.38 -5.96 7.57
N THR A 295 8.38 -5.77 8.87
CA THR A 295 7.23 -6.01 9.75
C THR A 295 6.70 -4.68 10.25
N PRO A 296 5.39 -4.56 10.53
CA PRO A 296 4.80 -3.35 11.10
C PRO A 296 5.59 -2.87 12.31
N THR A 297 5.92 -3.79 13.23
CA THR A 297 6.72 -3.48 14.41
C THR A 297 8.11 -2.98 14.03
N THR A 298 8.80 -3.59 13.08
CA THR A 298 10.14 -3.15 12.68
C THR A 298 10.14 -1.81 11.93
N CYS A 299 9.12 -1.51 11.14
CA CYS A 299 8.94 -0.21 10.48
C CYS A 299 8.57 0.86 11.51
N ASP A 300 7.64 0.57 12.42
CA ASP A 300 7.25 1.43 13.55
C ASP A 300 8.44 1.69 14.49
N TYR A 301 9.23 0.66 14.85
CA TYR A 301 10.44 0.79 15.65
C TYR A 301 11.52 1.60 14.93
N SER A 302 11.67 1.42 13.60
CA SER A 302 12.64 2.20 12.83
C SER A 302 12.25 3.68 12.80
N GLY A 303 10.97 4.03 12.64
CA GLY A 303 10.51 5.41 12.76
C GLY A 303 10.72 5.98 14.17
N ILE A 304 10.15 5.34 15.20
CA ILE A 304 10.14 5.84 16.59
C ILE A 304 11.55 5.89 17.20
N GLY A 305 12.38 4.89 16.91
CA GLY A 305 13.72 4.80 17.50
C GLY A 305 14.73 5.76 16.89
N ASN A 306 14.48 6.26 15.67
CA ASN A 306 15.37 7.19 14.98
C ASN A 306 15.14 8.67 15.34
N ASP A 307 14.09 8.96 16.11
CA ASP A 307 13.87 10.24 16.82
C ASP A 307 14.76 10.37 18.09
N ARG A 308 15.61 9.38 18.40
CA ARG A 308 16.54 9.40 19.54
C ARG A 308 17.91 9.98 19.16
N LEU A 309 18.73 10.26 20.19
CA LEU A 309 20.07 10.89 20.13
C LEU A 309 21.06 10.32 19.08
N VAL A 310 20.81 9.13 18.52
CA VAL A 310 21.60 8.51 17.45
C VAL A 310 20.68 8.18 16.26
N PRO A 311 20.67 9.02 15.21
CA PRO A 311 19.84 8.78 14.02
C PRO A 311 20.15 7.45 13.34
N GLY A 312 19.14 6.69 12.95
CA GLY A 312 19.29 5.43 12.20
C GLY A 312 19.63 4.21 13.05
N ILE A 313 19.71 4.33 14.38
CA ILE A 313 20.18 3.26 15.28
C ILE A 313 19.36 1.97 15.16
N VAL A 314 18.04 2.06 15.03
CA VAL A 314 17.18 0.87 14.93
C VAL A 314 17.35 0.20 13.58
N SER A 315 17.43 1.00 12.51
CA SER A 315 17.73 0.48 11.18
C SER A 315 19.08 -0.25 11.17
N CYS A 316 20.10 0.32 11.81
CA CYS A 316 21.40 -0.35 11.97
C CYS A 316 21.31 -1.67 12.76
N GLN A 317 20.47 -1.73 13.80
CA GLN A 317 20.22 -2.97 14.54
C GLN A 317 19.52 -4.02 13.68
N GLN A 318 18.54 -3.63 12.86
CA GLN A 318 17.87 -4.53 11.92
C GLN A 318 18.85 -5.08 10.87
N LEU A 319 19.75 -4.22 10.39
CA LEU A 319 20.80 -4.58 9.44
C LEU A 319 21.93 -5.41 10.07
N ALA A 320 21.96 -5.62 11.38
CA ALA A 320 22.94 -6.51 12.01
C ALA A 320 22.79 -7.98 11.57
N ALA A 321 21.61 -8.36 11.07
CA ALA A 321 21.36 -9.67 10.48
C ALA A 321 21.67 -9.74 8.97
N ALA A 322 22.05 -8.63 8.34
CA ALA A 322 22.31 -8.57 6.92
C ALA A 322 23.62 -9.27 6.53
N CYS A 323 23.62 -9.89 5.36
CA CYS A 323 24.75 -10.56 4.76
C CYS A 323 25.17 -9.90 3.44
N PRO A 324 26.43 -10.05 3.00
CA PRO A 324 26.84 -9.60 1.67
C PRO A 324 25.96 -10.21 0.57
N GLY A 325 25.48 -9.35 -0.34
CA GLY A 325 24.56 -9.70 -1.43
C GLY A 325 23.08 -9.66 -1.06
N ASP A 326 22.71 -9.32 0.18
CA ASP A 326 21.34 -8.94 0.52
C ASP A 326 20.98 -7.58 -0.10
N LEU A 327 19.69 -7.31 -0.24
CA LEU A 327 19.16 -6.08 -0.84
C LEU A 327 18.46 -5.22 0.20
N LEU A 328 18.67 -3.91 0.15
CA LEU A 328 17.92 -2.91 0.90
C LEU A 328 17.16 -2.00 -0.07
N LEU A 329 15.84 -1.91 0.11
CA LEU A 329 15.01 -0.85 -0.44
C LEU A 329 14.70 0.15 0.67
N LEU A 330 15.30 1.34 0.57
CA LEU A 330 15.21 2.39 1.57
C LEU A 330 14.15 3.42 1.18
N TYR A 331 13.12 3.58 2.01
CA TYR A 331 12.09 4.60 1.84
C TYR A 331 12.49 5.86 2.62
N ALA A 332 12.61 6.98 1.91
CA ALA A 332 13.10 8.23 2.46
C ALA A 332 12.25 9.41 1.98
N ARG A 333 11.62 10.12 2.90
CA ARG A 333 10.95 11.40 2.61
C ARG A 333 11.99 12.48 2.38
N GLU A 334 13.03 12.50 3.20
CA GLU A 334 14.19 13.37 3.06
C GLU A 334 15.44 12.53 2.82
N PRO A 335 15.81 12.24 1.56
CA PRO A 335 16.97 11.43 1.21
C PRO A 335 18.26 11.80 1.94
N GLY A 336 18.46 13.09 2.23
CA GLY A 336 19.61 13.61 2.94
C GLY A 336 19.51 13.57 4.48
N ALA A 337 18.47 13.01 5.08
CA ALA A 337 18.34 12.99 6.52
C ALA A 337 19.44 12.12 7.19
N PRO A 338 19.93 12.48 8.39
CA PRO A 338 20.95 11.70 9.10
C PRO A 338 20.60 10.22 9.27
N ALA A 339 19.34 9.90 9.61
CA ALA A 339 18.89 8.52 9.78
C ALA A 339 18.98 7.71 8.47
N ILE A 340 18.64 8.34 7.34
CA ILE A 340 18.73 7.75 5.99
C ILE A 340 20.19 7.49 5.61
N ARG A 341 21.08 8.48 5.80
CA ARG A 341 22.52 8.32 5.56
C ARG A 341 23.14 7.22 6.39
N ASN A 342 22.84 7.18 7.69
CA ASN A 342 23.40 6.18 8.59
C ASN A 342 22.93 4.77 8.23
N THR A 343 21.65 4.62 7.85
CA THR A 343 21.10 3.35 7.36
C THR A 343 21.78 2.90 6.07
N ALA A 344 21.94 3.80 5.09
CA ALA A 344 22.62 3.50 3.82
C ALA A 344 24.10 3.13 4.03
N MET A 345 24.82 3.83 4.91
CA MET A 345 26.20 3.50 5.26
C MET A 345 26.32 2.13 5.93
N ALA A 346 25.42 1.79 6.86
CA ALA A 346 25.40 0.48 7.52
C ALA A 346 25.14 -0.64 6.50
N ALA A 347 24.20 -0.45 5.58
CA ALA A 347 23.93 -1.41 4.51
C ALA A 347 25.13 -1.58 3.57
N GLY A 348 25.79 -0.48 3.19
CA GLY A 348 27.01 -0.52 2.40
C GLY A 348 28.14 -1.27 3.10
N ALA A 349 28.33 -1.04 4.41
CA ALA A 349 29.32 -1.76 5.23
C ALA A 349 29.02 -3.27 5.34
N ALA A 350 27.74 -3.66 5.31
CA ALA A 350 27.30 -5.05 5.28
C ALA A 350 27.43 -5.70 3.88
N GLY A 351 27.85 -4.96 2.86
CA GLY A 351 27.99 -5.46 1.48
C GLY A 351 26.65 -5.68 0.78
N MET A 352 25.62 -4.92 1.15
CA MET A 352 24.30 -4.98 0.54
C MET A 352 24.22 -4.16 -0.75
N THR A 353 23.30 -4.53 -1.64
CA THR A 353 22.84 -3.66 -2.72
C THR A 353 21.76 -2.73 -2.18
N VAL A 354 21.92 -1.41 -2.37
CA VAL A 354 21.00 -0.40 -1.81
C VAL A 354 20.29 0.35 -2.93
N TYR A 355 18.97 0.33 -2.88
CA TYR A 355 18.08 1.18 -3.67
C TYR A 355 17.35 2.14 -2.74
N GLN A 356 16.96 3.31 -3.25
CA GLN A 356 16.19 4.29 -2.48
C GLN A 356 14.94 4.74 -3.24
N LEU A 357 13.82 4.76 -2.54
CA LEU A 357 12.61 5.46 -2.95
C LEU A 357 12.55 6.77 -2.15
N ALA A 358 12.55 7.89 -2.88
CA ALA A 358 12.97 9.19 -2.36
C ALA A 358 11.93 10.29 -2.63
N GLY A 359 11.73 11.18 -1.65
CA GLY A 359 11.23 12.53 -1.90
C GLY A 359 12.26 13.42 -2.60
N ASP A 360 11.96 14.70 -2.76
CA ASP A 360 12.84 15.67 -3.47
C ASP A 360 13.80 16.45 -2.56
N ARG A 361 13.78 16.20 -1.24
CA ARG A 361 14.49 17.02 -0.26
C ARG A 361 15.85 16.46 0.16
N GLY A 362 16.90 17.16 -0.28
CA GLY A 362 18.28 16.88 0.14
C GLY A 362 18.96 15.81 -0.71
N GLY A 363 20.30 15.86 -0.77
CA GLY A 363 21.08 14.91 -1.57
C GLY A 363 20.97 13.49 -1.05
N SER A 364 20.82 12.52 -1.96
CA SER A 364 20.76 11.10 -1.62
C SER A 364 22.15 10.53 -1.29
N PRO A 365 22.27 9.66 -0.26
CA PRO A 365 23.47 8.86 -0.02
C PRO A 365 23.59 7.66 -0.98
N VAL A 366 22.54 7.37 -1.75
CA VAL A 366 22.48 6.29 -2.72
C VAL A 366 22.80 6.87 -4.10
N PRO A 367 23.53 6.14 -4.98
CA PRO A 367 23.79 6.62 -6.33
C PRO A 367 22.50 7.01 -7.08
N GLU A 368 22.57 8.03 -7.93
CA GLU A 368 21.42 8.55 -8.68
C GLU A 368 20.72 7.45 -9.49
N ARG A 369 21.50 6.57 -10.12
CA ARG A 369 20.97 5.42 -10.87
C ARG A 369 20.13 4.45 -10.00
N ASP A 370 20.35 4.40 -8.70
CA ASP A 370 19.69 3.47 -7.79
C ASP A 370 18.67 4.22 -6.88
N THR A 371 18.41 5.49 -7.20
CA THR A 371 17.44 6.37 -6.52
C THR A 371 16.22 6.62 -7.41
N ILE A 372 15.03 6.33 -6.89
CA ILE A 372 13.72 6.54 -7.52
C ILE A 372 13.09 7.75 -6.82
N CYS A 373 13.14 8.92 -7.46
CA CYS A 373 12.61 10.16 -6.90
C CYS A 373 11.14 10.33 -7.30
N LEU A 374 10.23 10.28 -6.31
CA LEU A 374 8.79 10.43 -6.52
C LEU A 374 8.35 11.90 -6.55
N GLY A 375 9.19 12.81 -6.06
CA GLY A 375 9.02 14.25 -6.21
C GLY A 375 7.79 14.83 -5.53
N SER A 376 7.85 14.97 -4.22
CA SER A 376 6.90 15.77 -3.43
C SER A 376 7.47 16.02 -2.03
N ALA A 377 7.12 17.17 -1.44
CA ALA A 377 7.34 17.45 -0.02
C ALA A 377 6.17 16.98 0.87
N ASP A 378 5.05 16.64 0.25
CA ASP A 378 3.83 16.21 0.91
C ASP A 378 3.96 14.73 1.34
N PRO A 379 4.00 14.43 2.65
CA PRO A 379 4.27 13.09 3.16
C PRO A 379 3.27 12.05 2.68
N GLY A 380 1.99 12.39 2.58
CA GLY A 380 1.00 11.37 2.22
C GLY A 380 0.80 11.24 0.70
N LEU A 381 1.10 12.27 -0.10
CA LEU A 381 1.29 12.06 -1.55
C LEU A 381 2.46 11.09 -1.81
N LEU A 382 3.57 11.25 -1.08
CA LEU A 382 4.69 10.31 -1.14
C LEU A 382 4.26 8.91 -0.69
N GLY A 383 3.39 8.79 0.31
CA GLY A 383 2.79 7.52 0.73
C GLY A 383 1.98 6.85 -0.38
N ASP A 384 1.10 7.60 -1.04
CA ASP A 384 0.26 7.11 -2.14
C ASP A 384 1.10 6.63 -3.33
N VAL A 385 2.05 7.45 -3.79
CA VAL A 385 2.92 7.08 -4.91
C VAL A 385 3.93 6.00 -4.51
N GLY A 386 4.36 5.97 -3.24
CA GLY A 386 5.20 4.92 -2.69
C GLY A 386 4.50 3.56 -2.68
N GLN A 387 3.21 3.54 -2.35
CA GLN A 387 2.37 2.35 -2.44
C GLN A 387 2.23 1.87 -3.90
N ALA A 388 1.88 2.78 -4.80
CA ALA A 388 1.75 2.50 -6.23
C ALA A 388 3.07 1.98 -6.84
N THR A 389 4.21 2.50 -6.39
CA THR A 389 5.53 2.00 -6.80
C THR A 389 5.73 0.54 -6.38
N GLY A 390 5.29 0.17 -5.17
CA GLY A 390 5.28 -1.20 -4.69
C GLY A 390 4.41 -2.13 -5.54
N HIS A 391 3.23 -1.68 -5.98
CA HIS A 391 2.34 -2.38 -6.91
C HIS A 391 3.03 -2.64 -8.25
N VAL A 392 3.58 -1.59 -8.86
CA VAL A 392 4.32 -1.71 -10.13
C VAL A 392 5.48 -2.69 -10.00
N LEU A 393 6.28 -2.59 -8.95
CA LEU A 393 7.39 -3.52 -8.69
C LEU A 393 6.90 -4.96 -8.54
N GLY A 394 5.84 -5.20 -7.78
CA GLY A 394 5.26 -6.52 -7.58
C GLY A 394 4.92 -7.22 -8.90
N ARG A 395 4.22 -6.51 -9.81
CA ARG A 395 3.86 -7.05 -11.14
C ARG A 395 5.04 -7.32 -12.03
N VAL A 396 6.04 -6.44 -12.02
CA VAL A 396 7.26 -6.59 -12.81
C VAL A 396 8.08 -7.78 -12.30
N ILE A 397 8.17 -7.95 -10.98
CA ILE A 397 8.81 -9.13 -10.36
C ILE A 397 8.05 -10.40 -10.73
N ARG A 398 6.71 -10.40 -10.67
CA ARG A 398 5.87 -11.54 -11.10
C ARG A 398 6.16 -11.93 -12.54
N LEU A 399 6.14 -10.97 -13.46
CA LEU A 399 6.45 -11.16 -14.87
C LEU A 399 7.82 -11.83 -15.05
N ARG A 400 8.86 -11.29 -14.39
CA ARG A 400 10.22 -11.85 -14.45
C ARG A 400 10.31 -13.26 -13.90
N LEU A 401 9.69 -13.52 -12.74
CA LEU A 401 9.71 -14.84 -12.13
C LEU A 401 9.01 -15.88 -13.01
N LYS A 402 7.86 -15.55 -13.62
CA LYS A 402 7.19 -16.44 -14.59
C LYS A 402 8.08 -16.71 -15.80
N GLN A 403 8.63 -15.67 -16.42
CA GLN A 403 9.55 -15.80 -17.56
C GLN A 403 10.75 -16.70 -17.24
N ARG A 404 11.27 -16.67 -16.00
CA ARG A 404 12.44 -17.45 -15.60
C ARG A 404 12.15 -18.85 -15.08
N LEU A 405 11.08 -19.03 -14.33
CA LEU A 405 10.82 -20.28 -13.60
C LEU A 405 9.84 -21.20 -14.32
N ASP A 406 8.95 -20.67 -15.16
CA ASP A 406 7.90 -21.47 -15.80
C ASP A 406 8.28 -22.00 -17.20
N GLY A 407 9.37 -21.50 -17.81
CA GLY A 407 9.93 -21.96 -19.10
C GLY A 407 9.04 -21.72 -20.33
N ASP A 408 9.53 -22.09 -21.53
CA ASP A 408 8.99 -21.81 -22.89
C ASP A 408 7.49 -22.07 -23.13
N ALA A 409 6.75 -22.67 -22.21
CA ALA A 409 5.30 -22.85 -22.31
C ALA A 409 4.48 -21.57 -21.99
N MET A 410 5.11 -20.53 -21.42
CA MET A 410 4.49 -19.23 -21.17
C MET A 410 5.49 -18.08 -21.39
N ALA A 411 6.24 -18.09 -22.49
CA ALA A 411 6.87 -16.85 -22.94
C ALA A 411 5.74 -15.81 -23.09
N ILE A 412 5.66 -14.86 -22.16
CA ILE A 412 4.68 -13.78 -22.21
C ILE A 412 5.08 -12.95 -23.42
N SER A 413 4.41 -13.21 -24.56
CA SER A 413 4.76 -12.64 -25.86
C SER A 413 4.62 -11.13 -25.88
N GLU A 414 3.77 -10.58 -25.00
CA GLU A 414 3.62 -9.14 -24.78
C GLU A 414 3.68 -8.78 -23.29
N PRO A 415 4.83 -8.29 -22.79
CA PRO A 415 5.01 -7.84 -21.42
C PRO A 415 3.97 -6.81 -20.96
N VAL A 416 3.58 -5.88 -21.84
CA VAL A 416 2.61 -4.81 -21.52
C VAL A 416 1.22 -5.40 -21.34
N GLY A 417 0.77 -6.26 -22.26
CA GLY A 417 -0.52 -6.94 -22.15
C GLY A 417 -0.63 -7.71 -20.84
N TYR A 418 0.41 -8.43 -20.44
CA TYR A 418 0.43 -9.13 -19.15
C TYR A 418 0.36 -8.21 -17.93
N LEU A 419 1.13 -7.12 -17.91
CA LEU A 419 1.13 -6.17 -16.80
C LEU A 419 -0.25 -5.47 -16.65
N VAL A 420 -0.97 -5.29 -17.75
CA VAL A 420 -2.30 -4.68 -17.80
C VAL A 420 -3.43 -5.70 -17.52
N GLU A 421 -3.36 -6.92 -18.05
CA GLU A 421 -4.42 -7.94 -17.94
C GLU A 421 -4.31 -8.84 -16.70
N GLY A 422 -3.11 -8.93 -16.09
CA GLY A 422 -2.75 -9.94 -15.10
C GLY A 422 -3.57 -9.96 -13.81
N ASP A 423 -4.33 -8.92 -13.48
CA ASP A 423 -5.15 -8.84 -12.26
C ASP A 423 -6.61 -9.28 -12.43
N LEU A 424 -7.09 -9.48 -13.67
CA LEU A 424 -8.38 -10.14 -13.90
C LEU A 424 -8.38 -11.60 -13.38
N ALA A 425 -7.20 -12.20 -13.20
CA ALA A 425 -7.03 -13.56 -12.68
C ALA A 425 -7.32 -13.69 -11.17
N GLN A 426 -7.06 -12.67 -10.34
CA GLN A 426 -7.34 -12.72 -8.90
C GLN A 426 -8.86 -12.82 -8.62
N ARG A 427 -9.68 -12.10 -9.39
CA ARG A 427 -11.14 -12.22 -9.30
C ARG A 427 -11.64 -13.60 -9.76
N ARG A 428 -11.05 -14.14 -10.83
CA ARG A 428 -11.34 -15.52 -11.28
C ARG A 428 -10.96 -16.56 -10.23
N LEU A 429 -9.86 -16.37 -9.50
CA LEU A 429 -9.46 -17.28 -8.41
C LEU A 429 -10.43 -17.22 -7.23
N ILE A 430 -10.93 -16.03 -6.86
CA ILE A 430 -11.99 -15.90 -5.84
C ILE A 430 -13.24 -16.67 -6.28
N ASP A 431 -13.63 -16.57 -7.55
CA ASP A 431 -14.78 -17.31 -8.09
C ASP A 431 -14.54 -18.83 -8.18
N VAL A 432 -13.30 -19.27 -8.42
CA VAL A 432 -12.91 -20.69 -8.37
C VAL A 432 -12.89 -21.22 -6.93
N ILE A 433 -12.33 -20.47 -5.97
CA ILE A 433 -12.34 -20.87 -4.55
C ILE A 433 -13.78 -20.98 -4.01
N ARG A 434 -14.72 -20.19 -4.54
CA ARG A 434 -16.15 -20.27 -4.19
C ARG A 434 -16.89 -21.49 -4.74
N THR A 435 -16.36 -22.10 -5.81
CA THR A 435 -16.98 -23.27 -6.45
C THR A 435 -16.40 -24.59 -5.96
N LEU A 436 -15.28 -24.53 -5.22
CA LEU A 436 -14.70 -25.63 -4.43
C LEU A 436 -15.27 -25.61 -3.01
#